data_AF-A0AAW1MKV1-F1
#
_entry.id   AF-A0AAW1MKV1-F1
#
_cell.length_a   1.000
_cell.length_b   1.000
_cell.length_c   1.000
_cell.angle_alpha   90.00
_cell.angle_beta   90.00
_cell.angle_gamma   90.00
#
_symmetry.space_group_name_H-M   'P 1'
#
loop_
_entity.id
_entity.type
_entity.pdbx_description
1 polymer ?
#
loop_
_entity_poly.entity_id
_entity_poly.type
_entity_poly.pdbx_seq_one_letter_code
_entity_poly.pdbx_strand_id
1 'polypeptide(L)'
;MDRILSLNMHLVNKLLQDNVISSTELIRACLERAKNIKKYNPFITIIDNVAIKQAEASTDRYNKRKALSELDGLPIAIKDNFCTENIKTTCASKMLENFIPKYNATPYANLKSAGAILVGKTNLDQFAMGSGTVDSIYGPTKNIWGYSDNYNDFFITGGSSGGSAIAVATGTCYAAIGSDTGGSTRNPASYCGLVGLKPTYGLVSRLGLIPLVNSMDVPGILTRTVDDCVSVLNIVSGYDSKDSTSLMRQHRKIRLPPANKMSIKGLKIGIPIEYHCEYLSADVLDVWDEVANLLEESGAIVKEVSLPNTEYSIVCYSILNQCEVASNMARYDGIEFGFRADENSSTEKLYATTRSLGFNEVVRNRILTGNYFLLTRNYEKYFNQALKVRRLISNDFDNIWDKVQLLLTPTTLSTAPLYSDFIKKTNRDQCAVQDYCTQPANMAGIPAVSIPIKLSKTGMPISLQLLGRNLSEPMLLAVAKFIEYLVEFKHNPKYIV
;
A
#
# COMPACT_ATOMS: atom_id res chain seq x y z
N MET A 1 15.71 23.34 -5.53
CA MET A 1 15.29 21.97 -5.89
C MET A 1 14.23 21.43 -4.93
N ASP A 2 14.28 21.76 -3.64
CA ASP A 2 13.29 21.26 -2.65
C ASP A 2 11.85 21.61 -2.99
N ARG A 3 11.62 22.83 -3.50
CA ARG A 3 10.30 23.24 -4.01
C ARG A 3 9.78 22.34 -5.13
N ILE A 4 10.65 21.80 -5.99
CA ILE A 4 10.24 20.89 -7.09
C ILE A 4 9.85 19.52 -6.54
N LEU A 5 10.57 19.04 -5.53
CA LEU A 5 10.34 17.74 -4.90
C LEU A 5 9.02 17.68 -4.12
N SER A 6 8.46 18.83 -3.74
CA SER A 6 7.14 18.92 -3.11
C SER A 6 5.97 19.12 -4.09
N LEU A 7 6.23 19.39 -5.39
CA LEU A 7 5.18 19.53 -6.40
C LEU A 7 4.47 18.19 -6.66
N ASN A 8 3.33 18.25 -7.35
CA ASN A 8 2.67 17.08 -7.93
C ASN A 8 3.33 16.68 -9.27
N MET A 9 3.04 15.47 -9.74
CA MET A 9 3.68 14.89 -10.93
C MET A 9 3.35 15.68 -12.20
N HIS A 10 2.12 16.20 -12.31
CA HIS A 10 1.70 16.98 -13.48
C HIS A 10 2.53 18.25 -13.65
N LEU A 11 2.76 19.01 -12.58
CA LEU A 11 3.58 20.23 -12.62
C LEU A 11 5.04 19.91 -12.93
N VAL A 12 5.59 18.84 -12.35
CA VAL A 12 6.97 18.41 -12.62
C VAL A 12 7.13 17.95 -14.06
N ASN A 13 6.17 17.18 -14.58
CA ASN A 13 6.15 16.78 -15.98
C ASN A 13 6.14 18.00 -16.92
N LYS A 14 5.35 19.04 -16.59
CA LYS A 14 5.36 20.30 -17.35
C LYS A 14 6.74 20.98 -17.33
N LEU A 15 7.40 21.06 -16.17
CA LEU A 15 8.75 21.62 -16.07
C LEU A 15 9.78 20.83 -16.90
N LEU A 16 9.65 19.51 -16.99
CA LEU A 16 10.47 18.66 -17.85
C LEU A 16 10.18 18.91 -19.34
N GLN A 17 8.91 19.02 -19.72
CA GLN A 17 8.50 19.33 -21.11
C GLN A 17 9.02 20.69 -21.57
N ASP A 18 8.98 21.68 -20.69
CA ASP A 18 9.43 23.05 -20.95
C ASP A 18 10.96 23.20 -20.83
N ASN A 19 11.69 22.11 -20.54
CA ASN A 19 13.13 22.08 -20.27
C ASN A 19 13.59 23.08 -19.19
N VAL A 20 12.71 23.39 -18.23
CA VAL A 20 13.05 24.22 -17.06
C VAL A 20 13.94 23.42 -16.09
N ILE A 21 13.74 22.10 -16.04
CA ILE A 21 14.60 21.13 -15.36
C ILE A 21 14.82 19.93 -16.26
N SER A 22 15.91 19.20 -16.04
CA SER A 22 16.15 17.88 -16.64
C SER A 22 15.73 16.73 -15.71
N SER A 23 15.45 15.57 -16.28
CA SER A 23 15.20 14.36 -15.49
C SER A 23 16.45 13.98 -14.69
N THR A 24 17.65 14.20 -15.24
CA THR A 24 18.91 13.96 -14.53
C THR A 24 19.05 14.80 -13.27
N GLU A 25 18.75 16.10 -13.32
CA GLU A 25 18.76 16.96 -12.13
C GLU A 25 17.74 16.51 -11.08
N LEU A 26 16.54 16.13 -11.53
CA LEU A 26 15.47 15.65 -10.66
C LEU A 26 15.88 14.35 -9.93
N ILE A 27 16.38 13.35 -10.66
CA ILE A 27 16.78 12.07 -10.09
C ILE A 27 17.97 12.23 -9.14
N ARG A 28 18.97 13.05 -9.46
CA ARG A 28 20.08 13.36 -8.54
C ARG A 28 19.56 13.94 -7.22
N ALA A 29 18.63 14.89 -7.29
CA ALA A 29 18.04 15.49 -6.10
C ALA A 29 17.27 14.48 -5.24
N CYS A 30 16.51 13.58 -5.86
CA CYS A 30 15.82 12.50 -5.17
C CYS A 30 16.79 11.51 -4.52
N LEU A 31 17.87 11.12 -5.20
CA LEU A 31 18.89 10.23 -4.64
C LEU A 31 19.64 10.86 -3.46
N GLU A 32 19.95 12.16 -3.52
CA GLU A 32 20.52 12.90 -2.39
C GLU A 32 19.53 12.99 -1.22
N ARG A 33 18.25 13.25 -1.49
CA ARG A 33 17.19 13.19 -0.47
C ARG A 33 17.12 11.81 0.18
N ALA A 34 17.18 10.73 -0.61
CA ALA A 34 17.17 9.35 -0.11
C ALA A 34 18.30 9.09 0.90
N LYS A 35 19.50 9.63 0.65
CA LYS A 35 20.65 9.55 1.57
C LYS A 35 20.39 10.34 2.86
N ASN A 36 19.84 11.55 2.76
CA ASN A 36 19.59 12.42 3.91
C ASN A 36 18.51 11.89 4.86
N ILE A 37 17.53 11.15 4.34
CA ILE A 37 16.43 10.58 5.14
C ILE A 37 16.71 9.16 5.66
N LYS A 38 17.95 8.67 5.54
CA LYS A 38 18.32 7.30 5.94
C LYS A 38 17.91 6.96 7.38
N LYS A 39 17.87 7.95 8.29
CA LYS A 39 17.40 7.77 9.68
C LYS A 39 15.96 7.25 9.82
N TYR A 40 15.12 7.48 8.81
CA TYR A 40 13.75 6.96 8.75
C TYR A 40 13.65 5.56 8.11
N ASN A 41 14.76 5.05 7.56
CA ASN A 41 14.90 3.72 6.96
C ASN A 41 13.86 3.32 5.87
N PRO A 42 13.52 4.20 4.89
CA PRO A 42 12.49 3.89 3.89
C PRO A 42 12.93 2.90 2.81
N PHE A 43 14.24 2.74 2.56
CA PHE A 43 14.77 1.90 1.48
C PHE A 43 15.64 0.76 2.01
N ILE A 44 15.43 -0.43 1.46
CA ILE A 44 16.36 -1.57 1.59
C ILE A 44 17.50 -1.43 0.57
N THR A 45 17.18 -0.99 -0.64
CA THR A 45 18.17 -0.81 -1.71
C THR A 45 17.88 0.50 -2.44
N ILE A 46 18.88 1.38 -2.51
CA ILE A 46 18.84 2.60 -3.33
C ILE A 46 19.48 2.27 -4.69
N ILE A 47 18.85 2.70 -5.78
CA ILE A 47 19.27 2.40 -7.15
C ILE A 47 19.88 3.66 -7.76
N ASP A 48 21.18 3.84 -7.59
CA ASP A 48 21.89 5.06 -8.02
C ASP A 48 22.23 5.02 -9.53
N ASN A 49 23.27 4.25 -9.91
CA ASN A 49 23.81 4.24 -11.27
C ASN A 49 22.79 3.92 -12.38
N VAL A 50 21.85 2.99 -12.13
CA VAL A 50 20.83 2.62 -13.12
C VAL A 50 19.80 3.75 -13.27
N ALA A 51 19.41 4.42 -12.18
CA ALA A 51 18.47 5.53 -12.22
C ALA A 51 19.05 6.73 -12.98
N ILE A 52 20.33 7.07 -12.75
CA ILE A 52 21.01 8.16 -13.47
C ILE A 52 21.04 7.90 -14.98
N LYS A 53 21.41 6.69 -15.42
CA LYS A 53 21.41 6.33 -16.85
C LYS A 53 20.01 6.42 -17.48
N GLN A 54 18.98 6.00 -16.74
CA GLN A 54 17.59 6.14 -17.20
C GLN A 54 17.16 7.60 -17.29
N ALA A 55 17.65 8.46 -16.39
CA ALA A 55 17.37 9.89 -16.33
C ALA A 55 18.03 10.65 -17.49
N GLU A 56 19.27 10.29 -17.84
CA GLU A 56 19.95 10.81 -19.03
C GLU A 56 19.16 10.46 -20.30
N ALA A 57 18.73 9.20 -20.43
CA ALA A 57 17.91 8.77 -21.55
C ALA A 57 16.54 9.48 -21.60
N SER A 58 15.93 9.78 -20.46
CA SER A 58 14.68 10.56 -20.40
C SER A 58 14.92 12.03 -20.77
N THR A 59 15.99 12.64 -20.28
CA THR A 59 16.39 14.01 -20.64
C THR A 59 16.59 14.14 -22.16
N ASP A 60 17.26 13.17 -22.79
CA ASP A 60 17.38 13.11 -24.25
C ASP A 60 16.03 12.99 -24.97
N ARG A 61 15.08 12.23 -24.40
CA ARG A 61 13.73 12.11 -24.96
C ARG A 61 12.97 13.44 -24.88
N TYR A 62 13.06 14.16 -23.77
CA TYR A 62 12.45 15.49 -23.63
C TYR A 62 13.06 16.50 -24.60
N ASN A 63 14.40 16.55 -24.72
CA ASN A 63 15.11 17.40 -25.68
C ASN A 63 14.66 17.15 -27.12
N LYS A 64 14.34 15.89 -27.46
CA LYS A 64 13.86 15.47 -28.79
C LYS A 64 12.34 15.54 -28.94
N ARG A 65 11.60 15.99 -27.92
CA ARG A 65 10.11 15.98 -27.85
C ARG A 65 9.50 14.59 -28.10
N LYS A 66 10.12 13.56 -27.53
CA LYS A 66 9.76 12.14 -27.65
C LYS A 66 9.56 11.47 -26.28
N ALA A 67 8.97 12.19 -25.32
CA ALA A 67 8.64 11.63 -24.01
C ALA A 67 7.69 10.43 -24.17
N LEU A 68 7.91 9.37 -23.37
CA LEU A 68 7.16 8.10 -23.48
C LEU A 68 5.76 8.20 -22.88
N SER A 69 5.59 9.00 -21.82
CA SER A 69 4.32 9.19 -21.13
C SER A 69 4.37 10.42 -20.21
N GLU A 70 3.27 10.68 -19.48
CA GLU A 70 3.22 11.66 -18.39
C GLU A 70 4.11 11.29 -17.18
N LEU A 71 4.60 10.05 -17.13
CA LEU A 71 5.51 9.55 -16.09
C LEU A 71 6.98 9.50 -16.53
N ASP A 72 7.28 9.86 -17.79
CA ASP A 72 8.65 9.77 -18.30
C ASP A 72 9.60 10.67 -17.50
N GLY A 73 10.68 10.09 -16.98
CA GLY A 73 11.69 10.80 -16.21
C GLY A 73 11.33 11.07 -14.74
N LEU A 74 10.15 10.63 -14.27
CA LEU A 74 9.74 10.82 -12.88
C LEU A 74 10.26 9.70 -11.96
N PRO A 75 10.75 10.04 -10.75
CA PRO A 75 11.19 9.06 -9.76
C PRO A 75 10.02 8.33 -9.10
N ILE A 76 10.08 7.00 -9.13
CA ILE A 76 9.16 6.09 -8.45
C ILE A 76 9.91 5.10 -7.56
N ALA A 77 9.24 4.61 -6.53
CA ALA A 77 9.75 3.55 -5.67
C ALA A 77 8.89 2.29 -5.77
N ILE A 78 9.49 1.12 -5.53
CA ILE A 78 8.79 -0.17 -5.61
C ILE A 78 9.03 -0.93 -4.30
N LYS A 79 7.96 -1.41 -3.65
CA LYS A 79 8.08 -2.23 -2.44
C LYS A 79 8.91 -3.49 -2.70
N ASP A 80 9.74 -3.88 -1.74
CA ASP A 80 10.73 -4.95 -1.95
C ASP A 80 10.16 -6.38 -1.96
N ASN A 81 8.84 -6.53 -2.06
CA ASN A 81 8.16 -7.78 -2.41
C ASN A 81 7.71 -7.83 -3.88
N PHE A 82 8.06 -6.84 -4.70
CA PHE A 82 7.91 -6.91 -6.15
C PHE A 82 9.26 -7.20 -6.81
N CYS A 83 9.27 -8.21 -7.68
CA CYS A 83 10.46 -8.59 -8.44
C CYS A 83 10.89 -7.48 -9.39
N THR A 84 12.17 -7.17 -9.37
CA THR A 84 12.82 -6.18 -10.23
C THR A 84 14.03 -6.80 -10.87
N GLU A 85 14.03 -6.95 -12.18
CA GLU A 85 15.05 -7.69 -12.93
C GLU A 85 16.46 -7.20 -12.61
N ASN A 86 17.33 -8.12 -12.22
CA ASN A 86 18.73 -7.88 -11.85
C ASN A 86 18.93 -6.92 -10.65
N ILE A 87 17.88 -6.66 -9.86
CA ILE A 87 17.91 -5.87 -8.63
C ILE A 87 17.39 -6.75 -7.49
N LYS A 88 18.09 -6.77 -6.36
CA LYS A 88 17.71 -7.58 -5.19
C LYS A 88 16.23 -7.39 -4.82
N THR A 89 15.57 -8.49 -4.48
CA THR A 89 14.19 -8.51 -3.98
C THR A 89 14.15 -9.43 -2.77
N THR A 90 14.06 -8.84 -1.57
CA THR A 90 14.37 -9.55 -0.32
C THR A 90 13.15 -9.82 0.55
N CYS A 91 12.02 -9.17 0.26
CA CYS A 91 10.84 -9.18 1.13
C CYS A 91 11.15 -8.82 2.59
N ALA A 92 12.19 -7.99 2.82
CA ALA A 92 12.71 -7.71 4.17
C ALA A 92 13.01 -8.99 4.98
N SER A 93 13.51 -10.03 4.31
CA SER A 93 13.75 -11.33 4.91
C SER A 93 15.15 -11.83 4.63
N LYS A 94 15.74 -12.49 5.63
CA LYS A 94 16.98 -13.24 5.46
C LYS A 94 16.80 -14.34 4.42
N MET A 95 15.60 -14.93 4.34
CA MET A 95 15.27 -15.96 3.35
C MET A 95 15.55 -15.54 1.90
N LEU A 96 15.44 -14.25 1.56
CA LEU A 96 15.64 -13.73 0.21
C LEU A 96 16.70 -12.61 0.14
N GLU A 97 17.56 -12.46 1.16
CA GLU A 97 18.54 -11.34 1.25
C GLU A 97 19.50 -11.24 0.03
N ASN A 98 19.69 -12.37 -0.66
CA ASN A 98 20.55 -12.49 -1.84
C ASN A 98 19.78 -12.85 -3.12
N PHE A 99 18.45 -12.86 -3.09
CA PHE A 99 17.64 -13.18 -4.26
C PHE A 99 17.66 -12.04 -5.29
N ILE A 100 18.08 -12.36 -6.52
CA ILE A 100 18.13 -11.45 -7.65
C ILE A 100 17.25 -12.03 -8.78
N PRO A 101 16.00 -11.56 -8.93
CA PRO A 101 15.09 -12.06 -9.96
C PRO A 101 15.58 -11.72 -11.37
N LYS A 102 15.21 -12.57 -12.34
CA LYS A 102 15.50 -12.42 -13.77
C LYS A 102 14.33 -11.87 -14.58
N TYR A 103 13.36 -11.28 -13.90
CA TYR A 103 12.16 -10.72 -14.50
C TYR A 103 11.65 -9.56 -13.65
N ASN A 104 10.85 -8.71 -14.28
CA ASN A 104 10.15 -7.60 -13.62
C ASN A 104 8.73 -8.04 -13.27
N ALA A 105 8.23 -7.61 -12.11
CA ALA A 105 6.82 -7.63 -11.82
C ALA A 105 6.07 -6.75 -12.83
N THR A 106 4.88 -7.17 -13.27
CA THR A 106 4.11 -6.47 -14.31
C THR A 106 3.87 -4.99 -13.98
N PRO A 107 3.47 -4.60 -12.74
CA PRO A 107 3.31 -3.18 -12.40
C PRO A 107 4.58 -2.34 -12.62
N TYR A 108 5.75 -2.88 -12.25
CA TYR A 108 7.02 -2.19 -12.50
C TYR A 108 7.41 -2.21 -13.97
N ALA A 109 7.20 -3.31 -14.68
CA ALA A 109 7.47 -3.40 -16.13
C ALA A 109 6.69 -2.33 -16.91
N ASN A 110 5.42 -2.11 -16.55
CA ASN A 110 4.58 -1.08 -17.17
C ASN A 110 5.10 0.33 -16.86
N LEU A 111 5.43 0.62 -15.60
CA LEU A 111 6.01 1.92 -15.19
C LEU A 111 7.34 2.21 -15.89
N LYS A 112 8.24 1.21 -15.93
CA LYS A 112 9.53 1.30 -16.62
C LYS A 112 9.35 1.57 -18.12
N SER A 113 8.39 0.89 -18.75
CA SER A 113 8.07 1.09 -20.18
C SER A 113 7.45 2.46 -20.46
N ALA A 114 6.76 3.04 -19.48
CA ALA A 114 6.24 4.40 -19.51
C ALA A 114 7.33 5.47 -19.26
N GLY A 115 8.57 5.07 -18.99
CA GLY A 115 9.70 5.97 -18.76
C GLY A 115 9.90 6.40 -17.30
N ALA A 116 9.14 5.85 -16.35
CA ALA A 116 9.35 6.11 -14.94
C ALA A 116 10.67 5.49 -14.45
N ILE A 117 11.33 6.15 -13.50
CA ILE A 117 12.69 5.81 -13.07
C ILE A 117 12.66 5.27 -11.64
N LEU A 118 13.18 4.06 -11.45
CA LEU A 118 13.22 3.41 -10.14
C LEU A 118 14.34 4.00 -9.27
N VAL A 119 13.99 4.68 -8.18
CA VAL A 119 14.99 5.21 -7.22
C VAL A 119 15.38 4.22 -6.13
N GLY A 120 14.52 3.24 -5.83
CA GLY A 120 14.80 2.31 -4.74
C GLY A 120 13.75 1.23 -4.50
N LYS A 121 14.19 0.16 -3.83
CA LYS A 121 13.35 -0.89 -3.25
C LYS A 121 13.02 -0.54 -1.81
N THR A 122 11.74 -0.38 -1.49
CA THR A 122 11.34 0.16 -0.18
C THR A 122 11.20 -0.91 0.88
N ASN A 123 11.47 -0.51 2.13
CA ASN A 123 11.34 -1.36 3.31
C ASN A 123 9.88 -1.76 3.59
N LEU A 124 9.69 -2.88 4.28
CA LEU A 124 8.42 -3.51 4.57
C LEU A 124 8.52 -4.43 5.79
N ASP A 125 7.39 -4.79 6.40
CA ASP A 125 7.36 -5.96 7.29
C ASP A 125 7.73 -7.23 6.51
N GLN A 126 8.44 -8.16 7.16
CA GLN A 126 8.93 -9.36 6.52
C GLN A 126 7.80 -10.12 5.79
N PHE A 127 7.98 -10.38 4.49
CA PHE A 127 6.96 -10.99 3.61
C PHE A 127 5.58 -10.33 3.67
N ALA A 128 5.54 -9.01 3.89
CA ALA A 128 4.33 -8.22 4.05
C ALA A 128 3.48 -8.57 5.29
N MET A 129 4.03 -9.30 6.26
CA MET A 129 3.32 -9.83 7.44
C MET A 129 3.42 -8.90 8.66
N GLY A 130 2.76 -7.74 8.61
CA GLY A 130 2.69 -6.82 9.73
C GLY A 130 1.93 -5.53 9.39
N SER A 131 1.72 -4.69 10.40
CA SER A 131 0.95 -3.45 10.31
C SER A 131 1.73 -2.23 10.85
N GLY A 132 3.05 -2.34 11.00
CA GLY A 132 3.90 -1.25 11.53
C GLY A 132 5.20 -0.98 10.76
N THR A 133 5.61 -1.86 9.85
CA THR A 133 6.94 -1.86 9.21
C THR A 133 8.07 -1.90 10.25
N VAL A 134 7.90 -2.78 11.23
CA VAL A 134 8.83 -2.99 12.37
C VAL A 134 9.49 -4.36 12.35
N ASP A 135 8.93 -5.31 11.58
CA ASP A 135 9.38 -6.71 11.54
C ASP A 135 10.45 -6.97 10.46
N SER A 136 11.01 -5.91 9.85
CA SER A 136 12.03 -5.98 8.81
C SER A 136 13.39 -6.42 9.37
N ILE A 137 14.11 -7.31 8.66
CA ILE A 137 15.50 -7.64 9.02
C ILE A 137 16.46 -6.45 8.85
N TYR A 138 16.05 -5.42 8.11
CA TYR A 138 16.81 -4.19 7.89
C TYR A 138 16.49 -3.11 8.94
N GLY A 139 15.70 -3.44 9.96
CA GLY A 139 15.26 -2.53 11.00
C GLY A 139 13.95 -1.79 10.65
N PRO A 140 13.33 -1.15 11.66
CA PRO A 140 12.02 -0.52 11.50
C PRO A 140 12.09 0.71 10.59
N THR A 141 10.99 1.00 9.88
CA THR A 141 10.78 2.30 9.21
C THR A 141 10.11 3.26 10.20
N LYS A 142 10.62 4.48 10.29
CA LYS A 142 10.15 5.49 11.26
C LYS A 142 9.30 6.54 10.59
N ASN A 143 8.22 6.97 11.26
CA ASN A 143 7.34 8.00 10.72
C ASN A 143 8.02 9.37 10.74
N ILE A 144 7.82 10.13 9.66
CA ILE A 144 8.33 11.50 9.54
C ILE A 144 7.48 12.50 10.32
N TRP A 145 6.22 12.14 10.61
CA TRP A 145 5.34 12.88 11.51
C TRP A 145 5.66 12.49 12.96
N GLY A 146 5.84 13.49 13.83
CA GLY A 146 6.02 13.27 15.27
C GLY A 146 7.34 12.60 15.70
N TYR A 147 8.43 12.79 14.94
CA TYR A 147 9.72 12.17 15.25
C TYR A 147 10.46 12.85 16.41
N SER A 148 10.91 12.04 17.38
CA SER A 148 11.89 12.40 18.41
C SER A 148 13.23 11.72 18.09
N ASP A 149 14.36 12.36 18.38
CA ASP A 149 15.70 11.83 18.08
C ASP A 149 16.07 10.58 18.92
N ASN A 150 15.25 10.19 19.90
CA ASN A 150 15.44 8.98 20.68
C ASN A 150 15.05 7.73 19.86
N TYR A 151 15.93 6.73 19.82
CA TYR A 151 15.86 5.59 18.90
C TYR A 151 14.54 4.80 19.00
N ASN A 152 13.94 4.70 20.19
CA ASN A 152 12.68 3.98 20.45
C ASN A 152 11.45 4.90 20.52
N ASP A 153 11.63 6.21 20.33
CA ASP A 153 10.61 7.23 20.50
C ASP A 153 10.18 7.77 19.14
N PHE A 154 9.55 6.90 18.35
CA PHE A 154 9.02 7.26 17.05
C PHE A 154 7.64 6.63 16.88
N PHE A 155 6.82 7.27 16.05
CA PHE A 155 5.55 6.70 15.64
C PHE A 155 5.77 5.69 14.50
N ILE A 156 4.98 4.61 14.50
CA ILE A 156 5.03 3.64 13.40
C ILE A 156 4.54 4.28 12.10
N THR A 157 4.95 3.69 10.97
CA THR A 157 4.56 4.15 9.62
C THR A 157 3.32 3.45 9.10
N GLY A 158 2.72 2.59 9.91
CA GLY A 158 1.79 1.58 9.42
C GLY A 158 2.53 0.47 8.69
N GLY A 159 1.79 -0.53 8.22
CA GLY A 159 2.41 -1.66 7.56
C GLY A 159 1.47 -2.43 6.64
N SER A 160 2.00 -3.20 5.71
CA SER A 160 3.42 -3.51 5.57
C SER A 160 4.18 -2.62 4.56
N SER A 161 3.56 -1.59 3.97
CA SER A 161 4.21 -0.71 2.97
C SER A 161 4.75 0.60 3.54
N GLY A 162 5.22 0.62 4.80
CA GLY A 162 5.67 1.83 5.48
C GLY A 162 6.86 2.52 4.82
N GLY A 163 7.83 1.75 4.32
CA GLY A 163 8.95 2.32 3.56
C GLY A 163 8.50 3.03 2.28
N SER A 164 7.49 2.49 1.59
CA SER A 164 6.87 3.12 0.42
C SER A 164 6.20 4.43 0.79
N ALA A 165 5.47 4.46 1.92
CA ALA A 165 4.83 5.67 2.41
C ALA A 165 5.86 6.77 2.73
N ILE A 166 6.93 6.45 3.47
CA ILE A 166 7.97 7.44 3.80
C ILE A 166 8.75 7.92 2.56
N ALA A 167 9.02 7.05 1.59
CA ALA A 167 9.65 7.45 0.33
C ALA A 167 8.84 8.52 -0.42
N VAL A 168 7.51 8.43 -0.41
CA VAL A 168 6.59 9.41 -1.04
C VAL A 168 6.42 10.65 -0.17
N ALA A 169 6.21 10.49 1.14
CA ALA A 169 6.02 11.60 2.07
C ALA A 169 7.23 12.54 2.14
N THR A 170 8.43 12.01 1.94
CA THR A 170 9.70 12.78 1.96
C THR A 170 10.05 13.43 0.62
N GLY A 171 9.29 13.19 -0.46
CA GLY A 171 9.65 13.67 -1.80
C GLY A 171 10.88 12.99 -2.40
N THR A 172 11.27 11.82 -1.88
CA THR A 172 12.31 10.98 -2.52
C THR A 172 11.81 10.35 -3.81
N CYS A 173 10.49 10.16 -3.90
CA CYS A 173 9.79 9.81 -5.13
C CYS A 173 8.42 10.49 -5.14
N TYR A 174 7.76 10.50 -6.30
CA TYR A 174 6.40 11.05 -6.43
C TYR A 174 5.32 9.99 -6.26
N ALA A 175 5.66 8.73 -6.55
CA ALA A 175 4.76 7.60 -6.38
C ALA A 175 5.53 6.35 -5.94
N ALA A 176 4.84 5.49 -5.21
CA ALA A 176 5.33 4.15 -4.90
C ALA A 176 4.28 3.07 -5.16
N ILE A 177 4.72 1.91 -5.63
CA ILE A 177 3.90 0.70 -5.66
C ILE A 177 4.11 -0.07 -4.35
N GLY A 178 3.02 -0.18 -3.58
CA GLY A 178 2.92 -1.01 -2.39
C GLY A 178 2.14 -2.30 -2.68
N SER A 179 1.88 -3.07 -1.63
CA SER A 179 0.93 -4.19 -1.69
C SER A 179 -0.10 -4.04 -0.58
N ASP A 180 -1.34 -4.45 -0.82
CA ASP A 180 -2.45 -4.37 0.13
C ASP A 180 -3.17 -5.72 0.19
N THR A 181 -2.99 -6.42 1.30
CA THR A 181 -3.61 -7.75 1.54
C THR A 181 -4.72 -7.67 2.59
N GLY A 182 -4.57 -6.79 3.57
CA GLY A 182 -5.58 -6.51 4.59
C GLY A 182 -5.67 -5.03 4.96
N GLY A 183 -5.06 -4.12 4.19
CA GLY A 183 -4.85 -2.72 4.58
C GLY A 183 -3.45 -2.19 4.28
N SER A 184 -2.54 -3.04 3.79
CA SER A 184 -1.11 -2.75 3.78
C SER A 184 -0.63 -1.62 2.87
N THR A 185 -1.50 -0.98 2.09
CA THR A 185 -1.24 0.30 1.41
C THR A 185 -2.00 1.44 2.09
N ARG A 186 -3.27 1.23 2.44
CA ARG A 186 -4.15 2.25 3.03
C ARG A 186 -3.76 2.64 4.46
N ASN A 187 -3.39 1.67 5.30
CA ASN A 187 -2.93 1.92 6.66
C ASN A 187 -1.64 2.78 6.68
N PRO A 188 -0.58 2.44 5.93
CA PRO A 188 0.57 3.34 5.80
C PRO A 188 0.26 4.71 5.19
N ALA A 189 -0.64 4.77 4.21
CA ALA A 189 -1.07 6.04 3.64
C ALA A 189 -1.71 6.94 4.70
N SER A 190 -2.59 6.36 5.53
CA SER A 190 -3.25 7.07 6.63
C SER A 190 -2.25 7.67 7.60
N TYR A 191 -1.32 6.86 8.11
CA TYR A 191 -0.35 7.27 9.11
C TYR A 191 0.74 8.20 8.62
N CYS A 192 1.01 8.20 7.31
CA CYS A 192 2.01 9.08 6.71
C CYS A 192 1.40 10.30 5.99
N GLY A 193 0.08 10.51 6.05
CA GLY A 193 -0.58 11.66 5.45
C GLY A 193 -0.52 11.66 3.92
N LEU A 194 -0.86 10.53 3.31
CA LEU A 194 -0.78 10.29 1.87
C LEU A 194 -2.09 9.74 1.31
N VAL A 195 -2.24 9.85 -0.01
CA VAL A 195 -3.27 9.10 -0.74
C VAL A 195 -2.80 7.67 -0.94
N GLY A 196 -3.64 6.71 -0.56
CA GLY A 196 -3.36 5.28 -0.67
C GLY A 196 -4.48 4.53 -1.35
N LEU A 197 -4.28 4.07 -2.57
CA LEU A 197 -5.28 3.31 -3.32
C LEU A 197 -4.98 1.81 -3.30
N LYS A 198 -5.98 1.04 -2.87
CA LYS A 198 -6.12 -0.37 -3.21
C LYS A 198 -7.15 -0.50 -4.34
N PRO A 199 -6.76 -0.80 -5.59
CA PRO A 199 -7.71 -1.00 -6.68
C PRO A 199 -8.57 -2.27 -6.48
N THR A 200 -9.54 -2.48 -7.37
CA THR A 200 -10.31 -3.72 -7.48
C THR A 200 -9.35 -4.91 -7.64
N TYR A 201 -9.63 -6.02 -6.95
CA TYR A 201 -8.86 -7.25 -7.10
C TYR A 201 -8.87 -7.70 -8.58
N GLY A 202 -7.68 -7.92 -9.14
CA GLY A 202 -7.48 -8.28 -10.55
C GLY A 202 -7.41 -7.11 -11.54
N LEU A 203 -7.58 -5.84 -11.10
CA LEU A 203 -7.40 -4.68 -11.99
C LEU A 203 -5.92 -4.42 -12.34
N VAL A 204 -5.02 -4.69 -11.38
CA VAL A 204 -3.57 -4.58 -11.54
C VAL A 204 -2.97 -5.98 -11.34
N SER A 205 -2.15 -6.40 -12.30
CA SER A 205 -1.54 -7.74 -12.30
C SER A 205 -0.67 -7.99 -11.07
N ARG A 206 -0.77 -9.21 -10.53
CA ARG A 206 0.03 -9.73 -9.41
C ARG A 206 1.28 -10.47 -9.89
N LEU A 207 1.52 -10.57 -11.21
CA LEU A 207 2.71 -11.24 -11.71
C LEU A 207 3.98 -10.57 -11.16
N GLY A 208 4.82 -11.35 -10.49
CA GLY A 208 6.06 -10.92 -9.86
C GLY A 208 5.90 -10.17 -8.53
N LEU A 209 4.67 -10.01 -8.03
CA LEU A 209 4.43 -9.76 -6.62
C LEU A 209 4.62 -11.07 -5.86
N ILE A 210 5.57 -11.09 -4.92
CA ILE A 210 5.77 -12.24 -4.03
C ILE A 210 4.55 -12.32 -3.08
N PRO A 211 3.77 -13.41 -3.13
CA PRO A 211 2.44 -13.44 -2.54
C PRO A 211 2.47 -13.60 -1.01
N LEU A 212 1.53 -12.95 -0.35
CA LEU A 212 1.10 -13.21 1.02
C LEU A 212 -0.17 -14.07 1.00
N VAL A 213 -1.27 -13.54 0.45
CA VAL A 213 -2.55 -14.24 0.26
C VAL A 213 -3.01 -14.02 -1.18
N ASN A 214 -2.93 -15.04 -2.04
CA ASN A 214 -3.24 -14.89 -3.46
C ASN A 214 -4.66 -14.39 -3.72
N SER A 215 -5.61 -14.79 -2.86
CA SER A 215 -7.00 -14.40 -3.00
C SER A 215 -7.32 -12.98 -2.50
N MET A 216 -6.35 -12.25 -1.94
CA MET A 216 -6.55 -10.92 -1.35
C MET A 216 -5.46 -9.89 -1.68
N ASP A 217 -4.28 -10.33 -2.14
CA ASP A 217 -3.17 -9.47 -2.50
C ASP A 217 -3.54 -8.56 -3.68
N VAL A 218 -3.40 -7.25 -3.50
CA VAL A 218 -3.57 -6.27 -4.56
C VAL A 218 -2.36 -5.33 -4.59
N PRO A 219 -1.71 -5.11 -5.75
CA PRO A 219 -0.73 -4.03 -5.90
C PRO A 219 -1.41 -2.68 -5.63
N GLY A 220 -0.93 -1.97 -4.61
CA GLY A 220 -1.45 -0.69 -4.18
C GLY A 220 -0.60 0.48 -4.68
N ILE A 221 -1.17 1.67 -4.65
CA ILE A 221 -0.52 2.91 -5.10
C ILE A 221 -0.49 3.90 -3.94
N LEU A 222 0.67 4.49 -3.70
CA LEU A 222 0.90 5.55 -2.73
C LEU A 222 1.37 6.82 -3.44
N THR A 223 0.67 7.93 -3.24
CA THR A 223 0.99 9.25 -3.80
C THR A 223 0.66 10.36 -2.80
N ARG A 224 1.11 11.59 -3.08
CA ARG A 224 0.65 12.76 -2.31
C ARG A 224 -0.74 13.18 -2.74
N THR A 225 -1.02 13.20 -4.05
CA THR A 225 -2.31 13.66 -4.58
C THR A 225 -3.12 12.57 -5.26
N VAL A 226 -4.44 12.76 -5.37
CA VAL A 226 -5.34 11.86 -6.09
C VAL A 226 -5.05 11.86 -7.60
N ASP A 227 -4.70 13.01 -8.18
CA ASP A 227 -4.35 13.09 -9.61
C ASP A 227 -3.06 12.32 -9.94
N ASP A 228 -2.07 12.34 -9.05
CA ASP A 228 -0.87 11.51 -9.17
C ASP A 228 -1.23 10.02 -9.09
N CYS A 229 -2.14 9.65 -8.18
CA CYS A 229 -2.62 8.27 -8.05
C CYS A 229 -3.27 7.77 -9.34
N VAL A 230 -4.14 8.58 -9.96
CA VAL A 230 -4.79 8.27 -11.25
C VAL A 230 -3.76 8.11 -12.37
N SER A 231 -2.74 8.96 -12.40
CA SER A 231 -1.67 8.89 -13.41
C SER A 231 -0.92 7.55 -13.34
N VAL A 232 -0.60 7.09 -12.13
CA VAL A 232 0.02 5.78 -11.90
C VAL A 232 -0.93 4.65 -12.25
N LEU A 233 -2.19 4.72 -11.78
CA LEU A 233 -3.21 3.70 -12.02
C LEU A 233 -3.46 3.47 -13.52
N ASN A 234 -3.48 4.54 -14.31
CA ASN A 234 -3.63 4.48 -15.76
C ASN A 234 -2.49 3.73 -16.47
N ILE A 235 -1.29 3.66 -15.87
CA ILE A 235 -0.15 2.94 -16.42
C ILE A 235 -0.14 1.47 -15.96
N VAL A 236 -0.47 1.20 -14.69
CA VAL A 236 -0.33 -0.15 -14.14
C VAL A 236 -1.57 -1.03 -14.31
N SER A 237 -2.74 -0.45 -14.55
CA SER A 237 -3.99 -1.20 -14.69
C SER A 237 -4.15 -1.80 -16.08
N GLY A 238 -4.66 -3.02 -16.16
CA GLY A 238 -4.97 -3.67 -17.42
C GLY A 238 -4.89 -5.18 -17.33
N TYR A 239 -5.42 -5.83 -18.37
CA TYR A 239 -5.33 -7.28 -18.49
C TYR A 239 -3.88 -7.73 -18.68
N ASP A 240 -3.46 -8.72 -17.89
CA ASP A 240 -2.19 -9.42 -18.05
C ASP A 240 -2.47 -10.91 -18.28
N SER A 241 -2.14 -11.41 -19.46
CA SER A 241 -2.35 -12.81 -19.83
C SER A 241 -1.51 -13.80 -19.01
N LYS A 242 -0.49 -13.33 -18.28
CA LYS A 242 0.36 -14.15 -17.42
C LYS A 242 -0.14 -14.22 -15.98
N ASP A 243 -1.17 -13.45 -15.64
CA ASP A 243 -1.87 -13.53 -14.36
C ASP A 243 -3.30 -14.01 -14.60
N SER A 244 -3.58 -15.28 -14.29
CA SER A 244 -4.91 -15.88 -14.46
C SER A 244 -6.01 -15.22 -13.62
N THR A 245 -5.66 -14.38 -12.64
CA THR A 245 -6.62 -13.61 -11.83
C THR A 245 -6.82 -12.18 -12.34
N SER A 246 -6.07 -11.77 -13.36
CA SER A 246 -6.24 -10.47 -14.00
C SER A 246 -7.59 -10.40 -14.72
N LEU A 247 -8.30 -9.29 -14.54
CA LEU A 247 -9.60 -9.09 -15.15
C LEU A 247 -9.44 -8.92 -16.66
N MET A 248 -10.06 -9.82 -17.43
CA MET A 248 -10.10 -9.77 -18.90
C MET A 248 -10.98 -8.63 -19.39
N ARG A 249 -10.47 -7.40 -19.32
CA ARG A 249 -11.17 -6.18 -19.74
C ARG A 249 -10.23 -5.23 -20.46
N GLN A 250 -10.78 -4.50 -21.42
CA GLN A 250 -10.06 -3.41 -22.06
C GLN A 250 -9.80 -2.29 -21.05
N HIS A 251 -8.53 -1.89 -20.92
CA HIS A 251 -8.16 -0.74 -20.12
C HIS A 251 -8.86 0.54 -20.66
N ARG A 252 -9.48 1.31 -19.77
CA ARG A 252 -10.04 2.63 -20.08
C ARG A 252 -9.31 3.67 -19.25
N LYS A 253 -8.62 4.59 -19.93
CA LYS A 253 -7.91 5.69 -19.26
C LYS A 253 -8.90 6.49 -18.42
N ILE A 254 -8.66 6.56 -17.13
CA ILE A 254 -9.43 7.34 -16.17
C ILE A 254 -9.04 8.81 -16.31
N ARG A 255 -10.05 9.67 -16.40
CA ARG A 255 -9.90 11.13 -16.36
C ARG A 255 -10.86 11.67 -15.33
N LEU A 256 -10.33 12.39 -14.35
CA LEU A 256 -11.16 13.03 -13.33
C LEU A 256 -11.53 14.44 -13.76
N PRO A 257 -12.76 14.92 -13.46
CA PRO A 257 -13.08 16.33 -13.61
C PRO A 257 -12.18 17.18 -12.70
N PRO A 258 -12.00 18.49 -13.01
CA PRO A 258 -11.47 19.44 -12.05
C PRO A 258 -12.31 19.40 -10.77
N ALA A 259 -11.67 19.42 -9.59
CA ALA A 259 -12.36 19.22 -8.32
C ALA A 259 -13.47 20.27 -8.09
N ASN A 260 -13.17 21.54 -8.39
CA ASN A 260 -14.12 22.66 -8.30
C ASN A 260 -15.28 22.61 -9.31
N LYS A 261 -15.25 21.70 -10.28
CA LYS A 261 -16.32 21.48 -11.26
C LYS A 261 -17.07 20.16 -11.03
N MET A 262 -16.64 19.36 -10.06
CA MET A 262 -17.31 18.13 -9.72
C MET A 262 -18.56 18.43 -8.89
N SER A 263 -19.71 17.88 -9.29
CA SER A 263 -20.91 17.91 -8.47
C SER A 263 -21.13 16.55 -7.82
N ILE A 264 -21.37 16.54 -6.51
CA ILE A 264 -21.78 15.34 -5.76
C ILE A 264 -23.26 15.40 -5.36
N LYS A 265 -24.04 16.31 -5.96
CA LYS A 265 -25.45 16.49 -5.63
C LYS A 265 -26.25 15.20 -5.85
N GLY A 266 -26.90 14.73 -4.79
CA GLY A 266 -27.70 13.50 -4.79
C GLY A 266 -26.90 12.20 -4.76
N LEU A 267 -25.56 12.26 -4.69
CA LEU A 267 -24.72 11.08 -4.52
C LEU A 267 -24.98 10.49 -3.14
N LYS A 268 -25.34 9.21 -3.05
CA LYS A 268 -25.63 8.54 -1.78
C LYS A 268 -24.36 7.93 -1.21
N ILE A 269 -23.97 8.39 -0.03
CA ILE A 269 -22.76 7.93 0.68
C ILE A 269 -23.21 7.24 1.98
N GLY A 270 -22.78 6.00 2.17
CA GLY A 270 -23.11 5.22 3.35
C GLY A 270 -22.08 5.39 4.47
N ILE A 271 -22.57 5.46 5.70
CA ILE A 271 -21.78 5.44 6.95
C ILE A 271 -22.08 4.11 7.64
N PRO A 272 -21.17 3.11 7.58
CA PRO A 272 -21.40 1.82 8.24
C PRO A 272 -21.40 1.95 9.77
N ILE A 273 -22.48 1.57 10.42
CA ILE A 273 -22.63 1.69 11.88
C ILE A 273 -21.61 0.84 12.64
N GLU A 274 -21.20 -0.32 12.10
CA GLU A 274 -20.29 -1.27 12.74
C GLU A 274 -18.87 -0.73 12.94
N TYR A 275 -18.52 0.38 12.28
CA TYR A 275 -17.21 1.01 12.44
C TYR A 275 -17.13 1.88 13.71
N HIS A 276 -18.25 2.15 14.38
CA HIS A 276 -18.31 2.71 15.73
C HIS A 276 -17.95 1.63 16.76
N CYS A 277 -16.66 1.31 16.85
CA CYS A 277 -16.13 0.25 17.70
C CYS A 277 -15.36 0.80 18.91
N GLU A 278 -15.06 -0.07 19.88
CA GLU A 278 -14.41 0.28 21.16
C GLU A 278 -13.08 1.05 21.00
N TYR A 279 -12.30 0.75 19.96
CA TYR A 279 -10.97 1.36 19.76
C TYR A 279 -10.99 2.63 18.91
N LEU A 280 -12.16 3.08 18.44
CA LEU A 280 -12.29 4.31 17.67
C LEU A 280 -11.99 5.52 18.56
N SER A 281 -10.90 6.23 18.25
CA SER A 281 -10.53 7.44 18.99
C SER A 281 -11.45 8.62 18.66
N ALA A 282 -11.68 9.48 19.65
CA ALA A 282 -12.48 10.69 19.49
C ALA A 282 -11.98 11.60 18.35
N ASP A 283 -10.65 11.78 18.23
CA ASP A 283 -10.07 12.60 17.16
C ASP A 283 -10.41 12.06 15.75
N VAL A 284 -10.52 10.74 15.57
CA VAL A 284 -10.91 10.13 14.30
C VAL A 284 -12.43 10.23 14.08
N LEU A 285 -13.23 10.03 15.12
CA LEU A 285 -14.68 10.20 15.06
C LEU A 285 -15.06 11.63 14.67
N ASP A 286 -14.47 12.62 15.34
CA ASP A 286 -14.70 14.05 15.05
C ASP A 286 -14.40 14.39 13.59
N VAL A 287 -13.32 13.83 13.02
CA VAL A 287 -12.95 14.01 11.62
C VAL A 287 -13.92 13.29 10.68
N TRP A 288 -14.38 12.11 11.06
CA TRP A 288 -15.33 11.35 10.26
C TRP A 288 -16.67 12.09 10.14
N ASP A 289 -17.17 12.61 11.25
CA ASP A 289 -18.39 13.43 11.31
C ASP A 289 -18.22 14.74 10.53
N GLU A 290 -17.08 15.43 10.67
CA GLU A 290 -16.79 16.66 9.93
C GLU A 290 -16.84 16.42 8.42
N VAL A 291 -16.19 15.37 7.90
CA VAL A 291 -16.19 15.08 6.46
C VAL A 291 -17.56 14.60 5.99
N ALA A 292 -18.29 13.84 6.79
CA ALA A 292 -19.67 13.47 6.49
C ALA A 292 -20.55 14.73 6.31
N ASN A 293 -20.46 15.69 7.24
CA ASN A 293 -21.18 16.97 7.18
C ASN A 293 -20.76 17.79 5.96
N LEU A 294 -19.47 17.91 5.67
CA LEU A 294 -18.96 18.63 4.48
C LEU A 294 -19.52 18.05 3.16
N LEU A 295 -19.66 16.73 3.08
CA LEU A 295 -20.22 16.06 1.91
C LEU A 295 -21.73 16.32 1.79
N GLU A 296 -22.45 16.31 2.91
CA GLU A 296 -23.89 16.64 2.95
C GLU A 296 -24.15 18.10 2.58
N GLU A 297 -23.39 19.05 3.13
CA GLU A 297 -23.44 20.48 2.77
C GLU A 297 -23.11 20.72 1.29
N SER A 298 -22.25 19.87 0.72
CA SER A 298 -21.90 19.87 -0.71
C SER A 298 -22.96 19.17 -1.59
N GLY A 299 -24.07 18.71 -0.99
CA GLY A 299 -25.25 18.19 -1.67
C GLY A 299 -25.33 16.66 -1.80
N ALA A 300 -24.39 15.91 -1.22
CA ALA A 300 -24.52 14.45 -1.12
C ALA A 300 -25.66 14.08 -0.16
N ILE A 301 -26.15 12.84 -0.27
CA ILE A 301 -27.08 12.24 0.67
C ILE A 301 -26.27 11.27 1.53
N VAL A 302 -25.91 11.70 2.73
CA VAL A 302 -25.19 10.87 3.69
C VAL A 302 -26.21 10.11 4.54
N LYS A 303 -26.03 8.81 4.70
CA LYS A 303 -26.92 8.00 5.54
C LYS A 303 -26.22 6.82 6.18
N GLU A 304 -26.73 6.41 7.32
CA GLU A 304 -26.30 5.18 7.97
C GLU A 304 -26.65 3.94 7.14
N VAL A 305 -25.75 2.97 7.16
CA VAL A 305 -25.92 1.63 6.58
C VAL A 305 -25.34 0.59 7.53
N SER A 306 -25.64 -0.68 7.29
CA SER A 306 -25.16 -1.79 8.11
C SER A 306 -24.39 -2.80 7.26
N LEU A 307 -23.23 -3.19 7.76
CA LEU A 307 -22.33 -4.24 7.30
C LEU A 307 -22.08 -5.21 8.48
N PRO A 308 -23.07 -6.03 8.86
CA PRO A 308 -23.09 -6.71 10.15
C PRO A 308 -21.94 -7.70 10.35
N ASN A 309 -21.30 -8.19 9.28
CA ASN A 309 -20.19 -9.13 9.37
C ASN A 309 -18.81 -8.44 9.42
N THR A 310 -18.75 -7.10 9.52
CA THR A 310 -17.50 -6.33 9.55
C THR A 310 -16.53 -6.83 10.61
N GLU A 311 -16.97 -7.02 11.85
CA GLU A 311 -16.11 -7.46 12.95
C GLU A 311 -15.48 -8.85 12.71
N TYR A 312 -16.15 -9.72 11.96
CA TYR A 312 -15.67 -11.06 11.66
C TYR A 312 -14.52 -11.07 10.66
N SER A 313 -14.24 -9.94 9.98
CA SER A 313 -13.13 -9.85 9.05
C SER A 313 -11.80 -10.16 9.72
N ILE A 314 -11.59 -9.71 10.96
CA ILE A 314 -10.31 -9.95 11.67
C ILE A 314 -10.02 -11.44 11.86
N VAL A 315 -11.02 -12.20 12.31
CA VAL A 315 -10.86 -13.63 12.57
C VAL A 315 -10.82 -14.42 11.25
N CYS A 316 -11.70 -14.08 10.31
CA CYS A 316 -11.74 -14.71 8.99
C CYS A 316 -10.41 -14.51 8.23
N TYR A 317 -9.87 -13.28 8.24
CA TYR A 317 -8.59 -12.96 7.61
C TYR A 317 -7.47 -13.76 8.24
N SER A 318 -7.41 -13.82 9.57
CA SER A 318 -6.38 -14.56 10.30
C SER A 318 -6.29 -16.03 9.85
N ILE A 319 -7.44 -16.72 9.72
CA ILE A 319 -7.48 -18.12 9.27
C ILE A 319 -7.06 -18.24 7.80
N LEU A 320 -7.70 -17.48 6.89
CA LEU A 320 -7.43 -17.59 5.46
C LEU A 320 -5.99 -17.20 5.11
N ASN A 321 -5.49 -16.12 5.74
CA ASN A 321 -4.12 -15.67 5.60
C ASN A 321 -3.13 -16.78 5.98
N GLN A 322 -3.31 -17.40 7.15
CA GLN A 322 -2.39 -18.42 7.64
C GLN A 322 -2.41 -19.67 6.75
N CYS A 323 -3.60 -20.11 6.29
CA CYS A 323 -3.71 -21.23 5.35
C CYS A 323 -2.97 -20.96 4.04
N GLU A 324 -3.18 -19.80 3.41
CA GLU A 324 -2.48 -19.46 2.17
C GLU A 324 -0.98 -19.24 2.39
N VAL A 325 -0.58 -18.65 3.52
CA VAL A 325 0.84 -18.48 3.90
C VAL A 325 1.54 -19.83 4.02
N ALA A 326 0.93 -20.81 4.69
CA ALA A 326 1.51 -22.14 4.83
C ALA A 326 1.85 -22.78 3.47
N SER A 327 0.95 -22.61 2.49
CA SER A 327 1.17 -23.08 1.12
C SER A 327 2.17 -22.21 0.34
N ASN A 328 1.97 -20.88 0.31
CA ASN A 328 2.79 -19.94 -0.46
C ASN A 328 4.26 -19.96 -0.05
N MET A 329 4.52 -20.09 1.26
CA MET A 329 5.86 -20.10 1.82
C MET A 329 6.57 -21.45 1.67
N ALA A 330 5.90 -22.52 1.24
CA ALA A 330 6.50 -23.85 1.11
C ALA A 330 7.67 -23.88 0.10
N ARG A 331 7.65 -23.00 -0.91
CA ARG A 331 8.67 -22.88 -1.96
C ARG A 331 10.04 -22.38 -1.48
N TYR A 332 10.13 -21.85 -0.26
CA TYR A 332 11.37 -21.31 0.27
C TYR A 332 12.07 -22.38 1.11
N ASP A 333 12.94 -23.13 0.46
CA ASP A 333 13.63 -24.30 1.00
C ASP A 333 15.16 -24.22 0.89
N GLY A 334 15.67 -23.22 0.18
CA GLY A 334 17.11 -23.00 -0.06
C GLY A 334 17.71 -23.86 -1.16
N ILE A 335 16.90 -24.52 -1.99
CA ILE A 335 17.39 -25.37 -3.08
C ILE A 335 17.59 -24.55 -4.36
N GLU A 336 16.53 -23.94 -4.88
CA GLU A 336 16.60 -23.21 -6.16
C GLU A 336 17.09 -21.78 -6.00
N PHE A 337 16.75 -21.12 -4.88
CA PHE A 337 17.09 -19.73 -4.61
C PHE A 337 16.98 -19.38 -3.12
N GLY A 338 17.49 -18.20 -2.77
CA GLY A 338 17.38 -17.65 -1.43
C GLY A 338 18.47 -18.16 -0.47
N PHE A 339 18.20 -18.03 0.83
CA PHE A 339 19.08 -18.50 1.88
C PHE A 339 19.09 -20.03 1.93
N ARG A 340 20.27 -20.61 2.12
CA ARG A 340 20.47 -22.04 2.37
C ARG A 340 21.34 -22.19 3.62
N ALA A 341 20.88 -22.97 4.59
CA ALA A 341 21.69 -23.26 5.76
C ALA A 341 22.88 -24.17 5.39
N ASP A 342 23.99 -24.01 6.12
CA ASP A 342 25.10 -24.97 6.07
C ASP A 342 24.73 -26.20 6.91
N GLU A 343 23.96 -27.10 6.31
CA GLU A 343 23.41 -28.30 6.94
C GLU A 343 23.36 -29.43 5.91
N ASN A 344 24.13 -30.49 6.17
CA ASN A 344 24.36 -31.57 5.20
C ASN A 344 23.99 -32.96 5.73
N SER A 345 23.37 -33.07 6.91
CA SER A 345 23.02 -34.37 7.52
C SER A 345 21.87 -35.08 6.81
N SER A 346 20.82 -34.35 6.43
CA SER A 346 19.70 -34.87 5.63
C SER A 346 18.95 -33.74 4.93
N THR A 347 18.19 -34.06 3.87
CA THR A 347 17.33 -33.10 3.18
C THR A 347 16.27 -32.50 4.11
N GLU A 348 15.67 -33.30 4.99
CA GLU A 348 14.68 -32.84 5.97
C GLU A 348 15.30 -31.81 6.93
N LYS A 349 16.50 -32.11 7.46
CA LYS A 349 17.19 -31.21 8.36
C LYS A 349 17.62 -29.92 7.66
N LEU A 350 18.09 -30.02 6.41
CA LEU A 350 18.41 -28.85 5.58
C LEU A 350 17.18 -27.92 5.43
N TYR A 351 16.02 -28.47 5.07
CA TYR A 351 14.78 -27.68 4.96
C TYR A 351 14.38 -27.03 6.28
N ALA A 352 14.38 -27.81 7.36
CA ALA A 352 13.99 -27.32 8.68
C ALA A 352 14.93 -26.20 9.16
N THR A 353 16.25 -26.39 9.07
CA THR A 353 17.26 -25.42 9.49
C THR A 353 17.21 -24.17 8.61
N THR A 354 17.11 -24.32 7.29
CA THR A 354 17.03 -23.20 6.35
C THR A 354 15.82 -22.31 6.65
N ARG A 355 14.64 -22.91 6.81
CA ARG A 355 13.40 -22.18 7.11
C ARG A 355 13.41 -21.57 8.50
N SER A 356 13.95 -22.28 9.49
CA SER A 356 14.07 -21.78 10.87
C SER A 356 14.94 -20.53 10.94
N LEU A 357 16.09 -20.54 10.26
CA LEU A 357 17.03 -19.41 10.26
C LEU A 357 16.65 -18.28 9.30
N GLY A 358 15.94 -18.58 8.20
CA GLY A 358 15.59 -17.60 7.18
C GLY A 358 14.33 -16.77 7.50
N PHE A 359 13.38 -17.34 8.23
CA PHE A 359 12.12 -16.69 8.62
C PHE A 359 12.16 -16.20 10.06
N ASN A 360 11.49 -15.08 10.33
CA ASN A 360 11.25 -14.58 11.69
C ASN A 360 10.10 -15.36 12.36
N GLU A 361 9.84 -15.02 13.63
CA GLU A 361 8.80 -15.69 14.41
C GLU A 361 7.39 -15.49 13.84
N VAL A 362 7.06 -14.29 13.35
CA VAL A 362 5.74 -13.98 12.76
C VAL A 362 5.45 -14.91 11.58
N VAL A 363 6.40 -15.05 10.65
CA VAL A 363 6.24 -15.90 9.46
C VAL A 363 6.14 -17.38 9.86
N ARG A 364 7.02 -17.85 10.76
CA ARG A 364 6.99 -19.25 11.23
C ARG A 364 5.69 -19.59 11.96
N ASN A 365 5.19 -18.70 12.80
CA ASN A 365 3.93 -18.90 13.52
C ASN A 365 2.74 -19.01 12.56
N ARG A 366 2.67 -18.15 11.53
CA ARG A 366 1.61 -18.23 10.51
C ARG A 366 1.69 -19.51 9.67
N ILE A 367 2.89 -20.00 9.36
CA ILE A 367 3.08 -21.29 8.68
C ILE A 367 2.58 -22.44 9.57
N LEU A 368 2.96 -22.44 10.86
CA LEU A 368 2.57 -23.48 11.81
C LEU A 368 1.04 -23.54 11.98
N THR A 369 0.41 -22.40 12.22
CA THR A 369 -1.05 -22.34 12.40
C THR A 369 -1.83 -22.62 11.12
N GLY A 370 -1.32 -22.17 9.96
CA GLY A 370 -1.89 -22.50 8.67
C GLY A 370 -1.89 -24.01 8.40
N ASN A 371 -0.77 -24.69 8.64
CA ASN A 371 -0.70 -26.15 8.55
C ASN A 371 -1.68 -26.82 9.51
N TYR A 372 -1.85 -26.31 10.74
CA TYR A 372 -2.84 -26.82 11.68
C TYR A 372 -4.27 -26.71 11.14
N PHE A 373 -4.66 -25.57 10.57
CA PHE A 373 -6.00 -25.39 9.99
C PHE A 373 -6.24 -26.27 8.76
N LEU A 374 -5.19 -26.57 8.00
CA LEU A 374 -5.25 -27.39 6.79
C LEU A 374 -5.17 -28.90 7.03
N LEU A 375 -4.96 -29.37 8.27
CA LEU A 375 -5.08 -30.79 8.60
C LEU A 375 -6.48 -31.30 8.22
N THR A 376 -6.58 -32.52 7.68
CA THR A 376 -7.85 -33.13 7.23
C THR A 376 -8.97 -33.02 8.27
N ARG A 377 -8.66 -33.26 9.55
CA ARG A 377 -9.63 -33.17 10.67
C ARG A 377 -10.10 -31.74 11.00
N ASN A 378 -9.35 -30.73 10.58
CA ASN A 378 -9.55 -29.32 10.89
C ASN A 378 -10.08 -28.52 9.69
N TYR A 379 -9.85 -29.00 8.47
CA TYR A 379 -10.11 -28.28 7.22
C TYR A 379 -11.55 -27.73 7.13
N GLU A 380 -12.54 -28.60 7.35
CA GLU A 380 -13.96 -28.22 7.34
C GLU A 380 -14.29 -27.18 8.42
N LYS A 381 -13.74 -27.37 9.63
CA LYS A 381 -14.04 -26.55 10.81
C LYS A 381 -13.47 -25.14 10.71
N TYR A 382 -12.28 -24.99 10.12
CA TYR A 382 -11.57 -23.70 10.08
C TYR A 382 -11.58 -23.09 8.68
N PHE A 383 -10.97 -23.75 7.70
CA PHE A 383 -10.78 -23.15 6.37
C PHE A 383 -12.12 -22.98 5.63
N ASN A 384 -12.94 -24.03 5.53
CA ASN A 384 -14.23 -23.92 4.86
C ASN A 384 -15.20 -22.98 5.60
N GLN A 385 -15.17 -22.99 6.92
CA GLN A 385 -15.98 -22.05 7.70
C GLN A 385 -15.53 -20.59 7.47
N ALA A 386 -14.22 -20.33 7.42
CA ALA A 386 -13.71 -19.00 7.11
C ALA A 386 -14.09 -18.54 5.69
N LEU A 387 -14.11 -19.43 4.70
CA LEU A 387 -14.61 -19.11 3.36
C LEU A 387 -16.10 -18.75 3.35
N LYS A 388 -16.93 -19.43 4.14
CA LYS A 388 -18.35 -19.08 4.31
C LYS A 388 -18.52 -17.71 4.95
N VAL A 389 -17.76 -17.40 5.99
CA VAL A 389 -17.76 -16.07 6.63
C VAL A 389 -17.29 -14.99 5.65
N ARG A 390 -16.23 -15.24 4.87
CA ARG A 390 -15.79 -14.33 3.80
C ARG A 390 -16.92 -14.05 2.81
N ARG A 391 -17.73 -15.07 2.46
CA ARG A 391 -18.89 -14.89 1.59
C ARG A 391 -19.96 -14.00 2.24
N LEU A 392 -20.23 -14.13 3.54
CA LEU A 392 -21.15 -13.24 4.26
C LEU A 392 -20.65 -11.79 4.23
N ILE A 393 -19.36 -11.56 4.49
CA ILE A 393 -18.75 -10.23 4.40
C ILE A 393 -18.88 -9.65 2.99
N SER A 394 -18.64 -10.45 1.94
CA SER A 394 -18.86 -10.02 0.56
C SER A 394 -20.32 -9.69 0.27
N ASN A 395 -21.26 -10.50 0.78
CA ASN A 395 -22.68 -10.28 0.60
C ASN A 395 -23.14 -8.98 1.25
N ASP A 396 -22.57 -8.59 2.40
CA ASP A 396 -22.88 -7.30 3.03
C ASP A 396 -22.64 -6.16 2.06
N PHE A 397 -21.45 -6.09 1.45
CA PHE A 397 -21.16 -5.10 0.42
C PHE A 397 -22.10 -5.20 -0.78
N ASP A 398 -22.32 -6.41 -1.31
CA ASP A 398 -23.22 -6.60 -2.47
C ASP A 398 -24.63 -6.05 -2.20
N ASN A 399 -25.14 -6.23 -0.98
CA ASN A 399 -26.47 -5.78 -0.57
C ASN A 399 -26.59 -4.26 -0.36
N ILE A 400 -25.49 -3.55 -0.04
CA ILE A 400 -25.55 -2.11 0.21
C ILE A 400 -25.43 -1.27 -1.07
N TRP A 401 -24.85 -1.81 -2.15
CA TRP A 401 -24.62 -1.03 -3.38
C TRP A 401 -25.90 -0.55 -4.07
N ASP A 402 -27.03 -1.20 -3.81
CA ASP A 402 -28.34 -0.72 -4.28
C ASP A 402 -28.84 0.49 -3.48
N LYS A 403 -28.30 0.71 -2.28
CA LYS A 403 -28.68 1.77 -1.36
C LYS A 403 -27.77 2.99 -1.46
N VAL A 404 -26.48 2.81 -1.73
CA VAL A 404 -25.45 3.87 -1.78
C VAL A 404 -24.43 3.58 -2.88
N GLN A 405 -23.76 4.62 -3.37
CA GLN A 405 -22.72 4.49 -4.39
C GLN A 405 -21.32 4.29 -3.81
N LEU A 406 -21.08 4.85 -2.62
CA LEU A 406 -19.80 4.79 -1.90
C LEU A 406 -20.07 4.62 -0.41
N LEU A 407 -19.07 4.12 0.31
CA LEU A 407 -19.01 4.18 1.76
C LEU A 407 -17.91 5.14 2.18
N LEU A 408 -18.16 5.93 3.23
CA LEU A 408 -17.13 6.70 3.92
C LEU A 408 -16.89 6.04 5.29
N THR A 409 -15.64 5.66 5.55
CA THR A 409 -15.24 5.03 6.81
C THR A 409 -13.94 5.66 7.32
N PRO A 410 -13.57 5.50 8.60
CA PRO A 410 -12.19 5.71 9.03
C PRO A 410 -11.23 4.81 8.23
N THR A 411 -9.99 5.25 7.99
CA THR A 411 -8.95 4.34 7.48
C THR A 411 -8.34 3.54 8.62
N THR A 412 -8.11 4.19 9.76
CA THR A 412 -7.51 3.63 10.97
C THR A 412 -8.29 4.11 12.18
N LEU A 413 -8.28 3.36 13.28
CA LEU A 413 -9.10 3.67 14.47
C LEU A 413 -8.51 4.81 15.33
N SER A 414 -7.22 5.06 15.19
CA SER A 414 -6.49 6.15 15.84
C SER A 414 -5.51 6.78 14.85
N THR A 415 -4.81 7.82 15.30
CA THR A 415 -3.53 8.24 14.69
C THR A 415 -2.47 7.14 14.87
N ALA A 416 -1.31 7.30 14.23
CA ALA A 416 -0.23 6.32 14.32
C ALA A 416 0.18 6.10 15.79
N PRO A 417 0.26 4.84 16.27
CA PRO A 417 0.78 4.53 17.60
C PRO A 417 2.27 4.81 17.76
N LEU A 418 2.69 5.11 18.98
CA LEU A 418 4.11 5.06 19.35
C LEU A 418 4.65 3.64 19.20
N TYR A 419 5.87 3.52 18.68
CA TYR A 419 6.55 2.24 18.52
C TYR A 419 6.62 1.45 19.84
N SER A 420 6.97 2.13 20.93
CA SER A 420 7.08 1.55 22.27
C SER A 420 5.77 0.94 22.78
N ASP A 421 4.62 1.50 22.41
CA ASP A 421 3.31 0.94 22.75
C ASP A 421 2.87 -0.14 21.76
N PHE A 422 3.21 0.03 20.48
CA PHE A 422 2.89 -0.92 19.42
C PHE A 422 3.50 -2.30 19.69
N ILE A 423 4.78 -2.36 20.04
CA ILE A 423 5.51 -3.63 20.23
C ILE A 423 5.13 -4.39 21.50
N LYS A 424 4.30 -3.82 22.39
CA LYS A 424 3.79 -4.52 23.59
C LYS A 424 2.76 -5.59 23.24
N LYS A 425 2.16 -5.53 22.05
CA LYS A 425 1.14 -6.45 21.55
C LYS A 425 1.76 -7.51 20.63
N THR A 426 1.10 -8.66 20.50
CA THR A 426 1.49 -9.65 19.48
C THR A 426 1.21 -9.11 18.07
N ASN A 427 1.90 -9.62 17.04
CA ASN A 427 1.63 -9.23 15.65
C ASN A 427 0.15 -9.44 15.26
N ARG A 428 -0.50 -10.48 15.78
CA ARG A 428 -1.94 -10.73 15.57
C ARG A 428 -2.80 -9.61 16.17
N ASP A 429 -2.54 -9.24 17.41
CA ASP A 429 -3.34 -8.23 18.12
C ASP A 429 -3.10 -6.83 17.57
N GLN A 430 -1.87 -6.55 17.12
CA GLN A 430 -1.56 -5.35 16.34
C GLN A 430 -2.44 -5.30 15.08
N CYS A 431 -2.38 -6.32 14.20
CA CYS A 431 -3.17 -6.34 12.97
C CYS A 431 -4.68 -6.27 13.24
N ALA A 432 -5.18 -6.92 14.29
CA ALA A 432 -6.60 -6.89 14.67
C ALA A 432 -7.14 -5.47 14.91
N VAL A 433 -6.31 -4.58 15.47
CA VAL A 433 -6.68 -3.18 15.69
C VAL A 433 -6.37 -2.32 14.46
N GLN A 434 -5.16 -2.46 13.92
CA GLN A 434 -4.67 -1.58 12.85
C GLN A 434 -5.38 -1.78 11.51
N ASP A 435 -5.89 -2.99 11.26
CA ASP A 435 -6.49 -3.35 9.97
C ASP A 435 -8.02 -3.52 10.04
N TYR A 436 -8.65 -3.23 11.20
CA TYR A 436 -10.10 -3.37 11.42
C TYR A 436 -10.92 -2.72 10.31
N CYS A 437 -10.63 -1.46 10.01
CA CYS A 437 -11.37 -0.69 9.01
C CYS A 437 -11.04 -1.07 7.56
N THR A 438 -9.97 -1.84 7.33
CA THR A 438 -9.39 -2.03 5.99
C THR A 438 -9.56 -3.44 5.44
N GLN A 439 -9.51 -4.48 6.28
CA GLN A 439 -9.66 -5.88 5.85
C GLN A 439 -10.97 -6.23 5.12
N PRO A 440 -12.15 -5.71 5.51
CA PRO A 440 -13.39 -6.06 4.82
C PRO A 440 -13.33 -5.83 3.31
N ALA A 441 -12.66 -4.76 2.87
CA ALA A 441 -12.51 -4.44 1.46
C ALA A 441 -11.65 -5.47 0.69
N ASN A 442 -10.60 -6.03 1.30
CA ASN A 442 -9.80 -7.09 0.67
C ASN A 442 -10.59 -8.39 0.54
N MET A 443 -11.39 -8.72 1.55
CA MET A 443 -12.23 -9.92 1.55
C MET A 443 -13.25 -9.90 0.43
N ALA A 444 -13.88 -8.74 0.21
CA ALA A 444 -14.86 -8.51 -0.85
C ALA A 444 -14.22 -8.20 -2.22
N GLY A 445 -12.90 -7.97 -2.28
CA GLY A 445 -12.18 -7.65 -3.52
C GLY A 445 -12.41 -6.23 -4.06
N ILE A 446 -13.12 -5.37 -3.32
CA ILE A 446 -13.59 -4.05 -3.76
C ILE A 446 -12.52 -2.95 -3.66
N PRO A 447 -12.54 -1.92 -4.52
CA PRO A 447 -11.58 -0.82 -4.46
C PRO A 447 -11.78 0.07 -3.23
N ALA A 448 -10.69 0.60 -2.69
CA ALA A 448 -10.65 1.42 -1.50
C ALA A 448 -9.53 2.47 -1.59
N VAL A 449 -9.82 3.73 -1.25
CA VAL A 449 -8.82 4.81 -1.23
C VAL A 449 -8.80 5.50 0.12
N SER A 450 -7.62 5.62 0.72
CA SER A 450 -7.38 6.46 1.89
C SER A 450 -6.96 7.87 1.46
N ILE A 451 -7.49 8.87 2.13
CA ILE A 451 -7.31 10.30 1.83
C ILE A 451 -6.97 11.03 3.14
N PRO A 452 -5.85 11.77 3.20
CA PRO A 452 -5.49 12.54 4.38
C PRO A 452 -6.39 13.77 4.51
N ILE A 453 -6.94 13.98 5.71
CA ILE A 453 -7.92 15.04 5.97
C ILE A 453 -7.25 16.21 6.69
N LYS A 454 -6.72 15.96 7.90
CA LYS A 454 -6.07 16.98 8.72
C LYS A 454 -5.08 16.36 9.71
N LEU A 455 -4.33 17.21 10.40
CA LEU A 455 -3.49 16.79 11.52
C LEU A 455 -4.32 16.78 12.83
N SER A 456 -4.06 15.80 13.68
CA SER A 456 -4.57 15.72 15.04
C SER A 456 -4.03 16.86 15.90
N LYS A 457 -4.55 16.98 17.13
CA LYS A 457 -4.02 17.90 18.15
C LYS A 457 -2.55 17.63 18.48
N THR A 458 -2.09 16.39 18.31
CA THR A 458 -0.69 15.97 18.50
C THR A 458 0.16 16.10 17.24
N GLY A 459 -0.38 16.63 16.15
CA GLY A 459 0.35 16.86 14.90
C GLY A 459 0.53 15.61 14.03
N MET A 460 -0.25 14.55 14.27
CA MET A 460 -0.22 13.31 13.49
C MET A 460 -1.33 13.29 12.44
N PRO A 461 -1.10 12.74 11.23
CA PRO A 461 -2.14 12.67 10.22
C PRO A 461 -3.36 11.84 10.65
N ILE A 462 -4.55 12.32 10.27
CA ILE A 462 -5.82 11.59 10.32
C ILE A 462 -6.37 11.50 8.90
N SER A 463 -6.75 10.30 8.50
CA SER A 463 -7.21 10.00 7.14
C SER A 463 -8.49 9.18 7.15
N LEU A 464 -9.37 9.47 6.19
CA LEU A 464 -10.59 8.70 5.95
C LEU A 464 -10.47 7.86 4.69
N GLN A 465 -11.34 6.89 4.57
CA GLN A 465 -11.36 5.92 3.50
C GLN A 465 -12.69 6.01 2.76
N LEU A 466 -12.62 6.00 1.43
CA LEU A 466 -13.76 5.70 0.59
C LEU A 466 -13.68 4.25 0.10
N LEU A 467 -14.79 3.54 0.16
CA LEU A 467 -14.97 2.22 -0.46
C LEU A 467 -15.97 2.35 -1.61
N GLY A 468 -15.67 1.71 -2.74
CA GLY A 468 -16.58 1.68 -3.89
C GLY A 468 -16.85 0.26 -4.34
N ARG A 469 -17.89 0.07 -5.15
CA ARG A 469 -18.15 -1.23 -5.81
C ARG A 469 -16.97 -1.62 -6.72
N ASN A 470 -16.79 -2.91 -7.00
CA ASN A 470 -15.84 -3.39 -8.00
C ASN A 470 -15.91 -2.55 -9.29
N LEU A 471 -14.73 -2.13 -9.77
CA LEU A 471 -14.53 -1.37 -11.02
C LEU A 471 -15.08 0.07 -11.00
N SER A 472 -15.35 0.62 -9.82
CA SER A 472 -15.82 2.00 -9.63
C SER A 472 -14.72 3.02 -9.35
N GLU A 473 -13.44 2.67 -9.58
CA GLU A 473 -12.29 3.56 -9.38
C GLU A 473 -12.47 4.97 -9.98
N PRO A 474 -13.08 5.16 -11.17
CA PRO A 474 -13.33 6.51 -11.69
C PRO A 474 -14.20 7.38 -10.77
N MET A 475 -15.29 6.82 -10.24
CA MET A 475 -16.19 7.54 -9.32
C MET A 475 -15.55 7.69 -7.94
N LEU A 476 -14.93 6.62 -7.44
CA LEU A 476 -14.23 6.59 -6.17
C LEU A 476 -13.15 7.67 -6.11
N LEU A 477 -12.29 7.74 -7.12
CA LEU A 477 -11.19 8.70 -7.20
C LEU A 477 -11.68 10.11 -7.53
N ALA A 478 -12.79 10.26 -8.26
CA ALA A 478 -13.40 11.57 -8.46
C ALA A 478 -13.86 12.16 -7.11
N VAL A 479 -14.58 11.39 -6.29
CA VAL A 479 -15.04 11.86 -4.97
C VAL A 479 -13.87 12.05 -4.03
N ALA A 480 -12.84 11.20 -4.09
CA ALA A 480 -11.62 11.39 -3.33
C ALA A 480 -10.93 12.72 -3.67
N LYS A 481 -10.85 13.07 -4.95
CA LYS A 481 -10.29 14.35 -5.43
C LYS A 481 -11.13 15.54 -4.96
N PHE A 482 -12.45 15.39 -4.90
CA PHE A 482 -13.34 16.41 -4.35
C PHE A 482 -13.07 16.64 -2.85
N ILE A 483 -12.94 15.56 -2.06
CA ILE A 483 -12.57 15.66 -0.64
C ILE A 483 -11.19 16.30 -0.47
N GLU A 484 -10.18 15.85 -1.23
CA GLU A 484 -8.83 16.43 -1.23
C GLU A 484 -8.85 17.95 -1.45
N TYR A 485 -9.69 18.42 -2.37
CA TYR A 485 -9.88 19.85 -2.65
C TYR A 485 -10.56 20.61 -1.51
N LEU A 486 -11.53 20.00 -0.82
CA LEU A 486 -12.22 20.66 0.30
C LEU A 486 -11.33 20.81 1.54
N VAL A 487 -10.48 19.81 1.81
CA VAL A 487 -9.71 19.73 3.07
C VAL A 487 -8.30 20.34 2.96
N GLU A 488 -7.78 20.50 1.74
CA GLU A 488 -6.49 21.14 1.44
C GLU A 488 -5.32 20.65 2.33
N PHE A 489 -5.24 19.34 2.57
CA PHE A 489 -4.22 18.76 3.44
C PHE A 489 -2.79 19.12 2.97
N LYS A 490 -1.96 19.62 3.90
CA LYS A 490 -0.58 20.01 3.60
C LYS A 490 0.37 18.85 3.83
N HIS A 491 0.90 18.29 2.74
CA HIS A 491 1.87 17.18 2.76
C HIS A 491 3.30 17.56 3.19
N ASN A 492 3.50 18.70 3.87
CA ASN A 492 4.82 19.16 4.30
C ASN A 492 5.03 18.85 5.80
N PRO A 493 5.57 17.67 6.16
CA PRO A 493 6.05 17.47 7.51
C PRO A 493 7.15 18.49 7.82
N LYS A 494 7.17 18.99 9.06
CA LYS A 494 8.06 20.08 9.54
C LYS A 494 9.56 19.84 9.30
N TYR A 495 9.96 18.63 8.92
CA TYR A 495 11.34 18.16 8.79
C TYR A 495 11.83 18.01 7.34
N ILE A 496 11.06 18.48 6.34
CA ILE A 496 11.55 18.63 4.96
C ILE A 496 12.15 20.03 4.82
N VAL A 497 13.34 20.23 5.37
CA VAL A 497 14.21 21.39 5.09
C VAL A 497 15.52 20.85 4.56
#